data_AF-A0A7W8UHI0-F1
#
_entry.id   AF-A0A7W8UHI0-F1
#
_cell.length_a   1.000
_cell.length_b   1.000
_cell.length_c   1.000
_cell.angle_alpha   90.00
_cell.angle_beta   90.00
_cell.angle_gamma   90.00
#
_symmetry.space_group_name_H-M   'P 1'
#
loop_
_entity.id
_entity.type
_entity.pdbx_description
1 polymer ?
#
loop_
_entity_poly.entity_id
_entity_poly.type
_entity_poly.pdbx_seq_one_letter_code
_entity_poly.pdbx_strand_id
1 'polypeptide(L)' 'MNEKIYVASHDRNRTLVDNATYLKWYKQSVADPEAFWGEHGKRIDWFKPYTKVKNTSFEGKVSIKWFEDGLTNVSY' A
#
# COMPACT_ATOMS: atom_id res chain seq x y z
N MET A 1 -30.89 0.68 13.14
CA MET A 1 -30.16 -0.23 14.04
C MET A 1 -28.74 -0.34 13.52
N ASN A 2 -27.73 0.09 14.29
CA ASN A 2 -26.33 -0.21 13.99
C ASN A 2 -25.95 -1.45 14.79
N GLU A 3 -25.97 -2.61 14.14
CA GLU A 3 -25.39 -3.82 14.72
C GLU A 3 -23.87 -3.66 14.77
N LYS A 4 -23.31 -3.67 15.99
CA LYS A 4 -21.86 -3.75 16.17
C LYS A 4 -21.45 -5.19 15.86
N ILE A 5 -20.85 -5.38 14.69
CA ILE A 5 -20.21 -6.64 14.32
C ILE A 5 -18.86 -6.72 15.04
N TYR A 6 -18.70 -7.73 15.90
CA TYR A 6 -17.47 -7.97 16.64
C TYR A 6 -16.63 -9.04 15.94
N VAL A 7 -15.32 -8.82 15.86
CA VAL A 7 -14.37 -9.84 15.40
C VAL A 7 -14.15 -10.85 16.52
N ALA A 8 -14.38 -12.13 16.24
CA ALA A 8 -14.19 -13.22 17.19
C ALA A 8 -12.73 -13.23 17.71
N SER A 9 -12.54 -13.67 18.96
CA SER A 9 -11.21 -13.68 19.61
C SER A 9 -10.20 -14.57 18.89
N HIS A 10 -10.64 -15.73 18.37
CA HIS A 10 -9.81 -16.63 17.57
C HIS A 10 -9.25 -15.94 16.32
N ASP A 11 -10.08 -15.14 15.65
CA ASP A 11 -9.68 -14.46 14.42
C ASP A 11 -8.73 -13.30 14.70
N ARG A 12 -8.94 -12.55 15.79
CA ARG A 12 -8.04 -11.46 16.22
C ARG A 12 -6.59 -11.90 16.41
N ASN A 13 -6.36 -13.14 16.83
CA ASN A 13 -5.01 -13.67 17.07
C ASN A 13 -4.31 -14.19 15.80
N ARG A 14 -5.01 -14.26 14.66
CA ARG A 14 -4.49 -14.81 13.39
C ARG A 14 -4.44 -13.79 12.27
N THR A 15 -4.97 -12.60 12.47
CA THR A 15 -4.92 -11.50 11.51
C THR A 15 -3.53 -10.87 11.44
N LEU A 16 -3.08 -10.52 10.23
CA LEU A 16 -1.79 -9.87 10.00
C LEU A 16 -1.79 -8.38 10.38
N VAL A 17 -2.96 -7.76 10.50
CA VAL A 17 -3.15 -6.34 10.78
C VAL A 17 -4.34 -6.19 11.71
N ASP A 18 -4.14 -5.50 12.83
CA ASP A 18 -5.22 -5.11 13.74
C ASP A 18 -5.74 -3.70 13.40
N ASN A 19 -6.81 -3.26 14.08
CA ASN A 19 -7.42 -1.97 13.79
C ASN A 19 -6.45 -0.78 14.03
N ALA A 20 -5.62 -0.85 15.07
CA ALA A 20 -4.67 0.20 15.38
C ALA A 20 -3.61 0.34 14.28
N THR A 21 -3.06 -0.79 13.83
CA THR A 21 -2.11 -0.87 12.72
C THR A 21 -2.75 -0.40 11.43
N TYR A 22 -3.98 -0.83 11.13
CA TYR A 22 -4.73 -0.37 9.95
C TYR A 22 -4.88 1.16 9.93
N LEU A 23 -5.38 1.76 11.01
CA LEU A 23 -5.60 3.21 11.07
C LEU A 23 -4.29 3.98 10.91
N LYS A 24 -3.21 3.49 11.53
CA LYS A 24 -1.88 4.08 11.39
C LYS A 24 -1.36 3.99 9.96
N TRP A 25 -1.37 2.79 9.37
CA TRP A 25 -0.86 2.55 8.02
C TRP A 25 -1.68 3.27 6.97
N TYR A 26 -3.01 3.30 7.11
CA TYR A 26 -3.88 4.06 6.22
C TYR A 26 -3.58 5.56 6.27
N LYS A 27 -3.43 6.14 7.47
CA LYS A 27 -3.06 7.54 7.60
C LYS A 27 -1.72 7.83 6.91
N GLN A 28 -0.73 6.95 7.10
CA GLN A 28 0.59 7.11 6.50
C GLN A 28 0.57 6.94 4.98
N SER A 29 -0.17 5.96 4.44
CA SER A 29 -0.21 5.69 3.00
C SER A 29 -0.81 6.82 2.17
N VAL A 30 -1.69 7.62 2.79
CA VAL A 30 -2.30 8.80 2.18
C VAL A 30 -1.44 10.04 2.39
N ALA A 31 -0.93 10.26 3.61
CA ALA A 31 -0.18 11.47 3.95
C ALA A 31 1.23 11.50 3.34
N ASP A 32 1.90 10.36 3.28
CA ASP A 32 3.25 10.21 2.71
C ASP A 32 3.32 8.93 1.84
N PRO A 33 2.75 8.98 0.62
CA PRO A 33 2.69 7.82 -0.26
C PRO A 33 4.08 7.38 -0.74
N GLU A 34 5.04 8.29 -0.90
CA GLU A 34 6.40 7.96 -1.32
C GLU A 34 7.09 7.08 -0.27
N ALA A 35 7.05 7.47 1.01
CA ALA A 35 7.67 6.67 2.06
C ALA A 35 6.93 5.34 2.29
N PHE A 36 5.60 5.37 2.37
CA PHE A 36 4.82 4.17 2.67
C PHE A 36 4.91 3.15 1.53
N TRP A 37 4.56 3.53 0.31
CA TRP A 37 4.57 2.60 -0.82
C TRP A 37 5.99 2.28 -1.29
N GLY A 38 6.97 3.17 -1.04
CA GLY A 38 8.38 2.90 -1.28
C GLY A 38 8.92 1.75 -0.44
N GLU A 39 8.47 1.63 0.81
CA GLU A 39 8.80 0.48 1.66
C GLU A 39 7.99 -0.77 1.29
N HIS A 40 6.67 -0.63 1.13
CA HIS A 40 5.80 -1.77 0.86
C HIS A 40 5.99 -2.38 -0.54
N GLY A 41 6.45 -1.61 -1.52
CA GLY A 41 6.76 -2.10 -2.88
C GLY A 41 7.97 -3.04 -2.95
N LYS A 42 8.82 -3.07 -1.92
CA LYS A 42 9.98 -3.98 -1.81
C LYS A 42 9.59 -5.44 -1.58
N ARG A 43 8.30 -5.72 -1.39
CA ARG A 43 7.76 -7.09 -1.29
C ARG A 43 7.71 -7.81 -2.64
N ILE A 44 7.87 -7.08 -3.73
CA ILE A 44 7.97 -7.60 -5.09
C ILE A 44 9.45 -7.71 -5.44
N ASP A 45 9.82 -8.72 -6.23
CA ASP A 45 11.18 -8.84 -6.77
C ASP A 45 11.37 -7.88 -7.94
N TRP A 46 12.40 -7.03 -7.83
CA TRP A 46 12.75 -6.03 -8.84
C TRP A 46 14.12 -6.36 -9.43
N PHE A 47 14.18 -6.60 -10.74
CA PHE A 47 15.45 -6.69 -11.47
C PHE A 47 16.16 -5.35 -11.54
N LYS A 48 15.38 -4.27 -11.67
CA LYS A 48 15.84 -2.90 -11.50
C LYS A 48 14.99 -2.24 -10.42
N PRO A 49 15.57 -1.89 -9.26
CA PRO A 49 14.86 -1.14 -8.23
C PRO A 49 14.33 0.18 -8.78
N TYR A 50 13.09 0.53 -8.42
CA TYR A 50 12.53 1.84 -8.71
C TYR A 50 13.16 2.92 -7.82
N THR A 51 13.19 4.16 -8.29
CA THR A 51 13.55 5.33 -7.47
C THR A 51 12.37 6.29 -7.30
N LYS A 52 11.34 6.20 -8.15
CA LYS A 52 10.14 7.02 -8.07
C LYS A 52 8.93 6.17 -7.73
N VAL A 53 8.29 6.44 -6.58
CA VAL A 53 7.17 5.61 -6.12
C VAL A 53 5.86 6.05 -6.77
N LYS A 54 5.51 7.34 -6.70
CA LYS A 54 4.22 7.87 -7.15
C LYS A 54 4.39 9.12 -8.02
N ASN A 55 3.89 9.04 -9.25
CA ASN A 55 3.80 10.19 -10.15
C ASN A 55 2.41 10.21 -10.82
N THR A 56 1.41 10.72 -10.07
CA THR A 56 0.00 10.65 -10.47
C THR A 56 -0.67 12.03 -10.43
N SER A 57 -1.39 12.37 -11.48
CA SER A 57 -2.30 13.52 -11.52
C SER A 57 -3.63 13.09 -12.15
N PHE A 58 -4.73 13.49 -11.50
CA PHE A 58 -6.09 13.34 -12.03
C PHE A 58 -6.56 14.61 -12.76
N GLU A 59 -5.70 15.63 -12.86
CA GLU A 59 -6.02 16.91 -13.48
C GLU A 59 -5.53 16.95 -14.94
N GLY A 60 -6.22 17.75 -15.78
CA GLY A 60 -5.81 18.00 -17.16
C GLY A 60 -5.68 16.72 -17.99
N LYS A 61 -4.52 16.54 -18.64
CA LYS A 61 -4.18 15.26 -19.28
C LYS A 61 -3.80 14.27 -18.19
N VAL A 62 -4.78 13.45 -17.79
CA VAL A 62 -4.64 12.42 -16.75
C VAL A 62 -3.38 11.58 -16.99
N SER A 63 -2.51 11.51 -15.98
CA SER A 63 -1.27 10.74 -16.01
C SER A 63 -1.11 10.02 -14.68
N ILE A 64 -1.06 8.69 -14.71
CA ILE A 64 -0.99 7.86 -13.51
C ILE A 64 0.17 6.89 -13.70
N LYS A 65 1.22 7.06 -12.90
CA LYS A 65 2.40 6.20 -12.94
C LYS A 65 2.86 5.86 -11.53
N TRP A 66 3.19 4.60 -11.33
CA TRP A 66 3.72 4.07 -10.08
C TRP A 66 4.98 3.26 -10.39
N PHE A 67 6.02 3.42 -9.57
CA PHE A 67 7.30 2.71 -9.73
C PHE A 67 7.87 2.84 -11.16
N GLU A 68 7.73 4.02 -11.77
CA GLU A 68 7.77 4.21 -13.23
C GLU A 68 9.12 3.88 -13.88
N ASP A 69 10.17 3.80 -13.06
CA ASP A 69 11.54 3.53 -13.49
C ASP A 69 12.06 2.15 -13.05
N GLY A 70 11.23 1.34 -12.38
CA GLY A 70 11.55 -0.03 -11.97
C GLY A 70 11.27 -1.07 -13.06
N LEU A 71 11.90 -2.24 -12.93
CA LEU A 71 11.69 -3.40 -13.82
C LEU A 71 11.48 -4.65 -12.98
N THR A 72 10.39 -5.37 -13.24
CA THR A 72 10.00 -6.61 -12.56
C THR A 72 9.35 -7.58 -13.56
N ASN A 73 9.16 -8.83 -13.16
CA ASN A 73 8.35 -9.80 -13.86
C ASN A 73 7.38 -10.44 -12.87
N VAL A 74 6.10 -10.42 -13.21
CA VAL A 74 5.00 -10.91 -12.36
C VAL A 74 5.05 -12.42 -12.11
N SER A 75 5.71 -13.19 -12.98
CA SER A 75 5.76 -14.66 -12.93
C SER A 75 7.17 -15.22 -12.79
N TYR A 76 8.13 -14.40 -12.36
CA TYR A 76 9.50 -14.87 -12.07
C TYR A 76 9.55 -15.76 -10.83
#